data_AF-A0A920J810-F1
#
_entry.id   AF-A0A920J810-F1
#
_cell.length_a   1.000
_cell.length_b   1.000
_cell.length_c   1.000
_cell.angle_alpha   90.00
_cell.angle_beta   90.00
_cell.angle_gamma   90.00
#
_symmetry.space_group_name_H-M   'P 1'
#
loop_
_entity.id
_entity.type
_entity.pdbx_description
1 polymer ?
#
loop_
_entity_poly.entity_id
_entity_poly.type
_entity_poly.pdbx_seq_one_letter_code
_entity_poly.pdbx_strand_id
1 'polypeptide(L)' 'MTNKFNFIWRNFNSISKDELYDVLSLRQRVFIIEQDCLYEDLDYSDQDANHLLLYKDNKGNRIF' A
#
# COMPACT_ATOMS: atom_id res chain seq x y z
N MET A 1 3.29 -22.81 12.05
CA MET A 1 4.28 -21.90 11.44
C MET A 1 3.79 -20.48 11.68
N THR A 2 4.51 -19.67 12.45
CA THR A 2 4.10 -18.29 12.75
C THR A 2 4.39 -17.41 11.53
N ASN A 3 3.36 -16.82 10.93
CA ASN A 3 3.53 -15.84 9.86
C ASN A 3 4.28 -14.63 10.45
N LYS A 4 5.48 -14.35 9.92
CA LYS A 4 6.22 -13.14 10.29
C LYS A 4 5.70 -11.99 9.44
N PHE A 5 5.29 -10.91 10.10
CA PHE A 5 4.90 -9.68 9.44
C PHE A 5 5.99 -8.64 9.61
N ASN A 6 6.21 -7.84 8.58
CA ASN A 6 7.14 -6.73 8.60
C ASN A 6 6.40 -5.43 8.28
N PHE A 7 6.56 -4.45 9.17
CA PHE A 7 5.96 -3.13 9.06
C PHE A 7 7.06 -2.12 8.77
N ILE A 8 6.89 -1.31 7.73
CA ILE A 8 7.86 -0.28 7.34
C ILE A 8 7.12 1.03 7.09
N TRP A 9 7.58 2.10 7.72
CA TRP A 9 7.17 3.46 7.39
C TRP A 9 7.98 4.00 6.21
N ARG A 10 7.29 4.60 5.25
CA ARG A 10 7.88 5.30 4.09
C ARG A 10 7.28 6.68 3.97
N ASN A 11 8.11 7.65 3.59
CA ASN A 11 7.59 8.89 3.00
C ASN A 11 7.33 8.62 1.51
N PHE A 12 6.41 9.35 0.88
CA PHE A 12 6.10 9.19 -0.54
C PHE A 12 7.35 9.09 -1.43
N ASN A 13 8.34 9.97 -1.21
CA ASN A 13 9.57 10.01 -2.00
C ASN A 13 10.51 8.81 -1.77
N SER A 14 10.32 8.02 -0.72
CA SER A 14 11.13 6.83 -0.42
C SER A 14 10.45 5.50 -0.79
N ILE A 15 9.23 5.56 -1.34
CA ILE A 15 8.52 4.42 -1.92
C ILE A 15 9.06 4.21 -3.34
N SER A 16 9.54 3.01 -3.64
CA SER A 16 9.91 2.66 -5.01
C SER A 16 8.68 2.62 -5.92
N LYS A 17 8.87 2.74 -7.24
CA LYS A 17 7.75 2.70 -8.20
C LYS A 17 6.93 1.42 -8.09
N ASP A 18 7.59 0.29 -7.82
CA ASP A 18 6.93 -1.01 -7.65
C ASP A 18 6.11 -1.06 -6.36
N GLU A 19 6.67 -0.59 -5.23
CA GLU A 19 5.94 -0.49 -3.97
C GLU A 19 4.74 0.48 -4.08
N LEU A 20 4.92 1.60 -4.79
CA LEU A 20 3.84 2.56 -5.01
C LEU A 20 2.72 1.92 -5.81
N TYR A 21 3.05 1.23 -6.91
CA TYR A 21 2.05 0.53 -7.71
C TYR A 21 1.31 -0.54 -6.90
N ASP A 22 2.02 -1.28 -6.05
CA ASP A 22 1.40 -2.28 -5.17
C ASP A 22 0.41 -1.64 -4.18
N VAL A 23 0.77 -0.50 -3.58
CA VAL A 23 -0.12 0.28 -2.68
C VAL A 23 -1.35 0.79 -3.42
N LEU A 24 -1.17 1.44 -4.58
CA LEU A 24 -2.28 1.99 -5.36
C LEU A 24 -3.22 0.89 -5.86
N SER A 25 -2.67 -0.24 -6.32
CA SER A 25 -3.48 -1.38 -6.75
C SER A 25 -4.30 -1.98 -5.62
N LEU A 26 -3.76 -2.05 -4.40
CA LEU A 26 -4.49 -2.56 -3.24
C LEU A 26 -5.63 -1.61 -2.84
N ARG A 27 -5.35 -0.29 -2.78
CA ARG A 27 -6.36 0.73 -2.46
C ARG A 27 -7.49 0.75 -3.48
N GLN A 28 -7.16 0.65 -4.78
CA GLN A 28 -8.17 0.54 -5.84
C GLN A 28 -9.06 -0.69 -5.63
N ARG A 29 -8.49 -1.85 -5.31
CA ARG A 29 -9.26 -3.08 -5.07
C ARG A 29 -10.17 -2.96 -3.86
N VAL A 30 -9.66 -2.43 -2.75
CA VAL A 30 -10.42 -2.39 -1.49
C VAL A 30 -11.41 -1.23 -1.50
N PHE A 31 -10.94 0.00 -1.68
CA PHE A 31 -11.80 1.18 -1.55
C PHE A 31 -12.77 1.28 -2.72
N ILE A 32 -12.29 1.16 -3.96
CA ILE A 32 -13.18 1.41 -5.11
C ILE A 32 -14.01 0.16 -5.45
N ILE A 33 -13.41 -1.04 -5.49
CA ILE A 33 -14.12 -2.24 -5.96
C ILE A 33 -14.88 -2.95 -4.83
N GLU A 34 -14.21 -3.30 -3.73
CA GLU A 34 -14.84 -4.08 -2.64
C GLU A 34 -15.82 -3.23 -1.82
N GLN A 35 -15.43 -2.00 -1.49
CA GLN A 35 -16.25 -1.09 -0.68
C GLN A 35 -17.20 -0.23 -1.50
N ASP A 36 -17.14 -0.28 -2.85
CA ASP A 36 -17.93 0.56 -3.76
C ASP A 36 -17.82 2.07 -3.40
N CYS A 37 -16.63 2.47 -2.97
CA CYS A 37 -16.35 3.82 -2.48
C CYS A 37 -16.07 4.74 -3.67
N LEU A 38 -17.07 5.49 -4.13
CA LEU A 38 -16.98 6.46 -5.23
C LEU A 38 -16.33 7.79 -4.78
N TYR A 39 -15.18 7.71 -4.11
CA TYR A 39 -14.34 8.87 -3.78
C TYR A 39 -13.04 8.84 -4.59
N GLU A 40 -12.49 10.03 -4.88
CA GLU A 40 -11.20 10.16 -5.55
C GLU A 40 -10.08 9.70 -4.61
N ASP A 41 -9.52 8.51 -4.87
CA ASP A 41 -8.45 7.92 -4.05
C ASP A 41 -7.08 8.57 -4.35
N LEU A 42 -6.80 8.88 -5.61
CA LEU A 42 -5.53 9.47 -6.08
C LEU A 42 -5.61 11.00 -6.11
N ASP A 43 -5.98 11.60 -4.98
CA ASP A 43 -6.27 13.03 -4.82
C ASP A 43 -5.03 13.92 -4.61
N TYR A 44 -3.83 13.37 -4.79
CA TYR A 44 -2.52 13.98 -4.53
C TYR A 44 -2.11 14.16 -3.05
N SER A 45 -2.98 13.84 -2.08
CA SER A 45 -2.66 13.92 -0.65
C SER A 45 -1.54 12.95 -0.23
N ASP A 46 -1.32 11.89 -1.01
CA ASP A 46 -0.29 10.88 -0.77
C ASP A 46 1.14 11.44 -0.73
N GLN A 47 1.40 12.54 -1.42
CA GLN A 47 2.73 13.14 -1.52
C GLN A 47 3.24 13.67 -0.19
N ASP A 48 2.32 14.14 0.66
CA ASP A 48 2.60 14.70 1.98
C ASP A 48 2.41 13.67 3.12
N ALA A 49 1.95 12.46 2.79
CA ALA A 49 1.64 11.43 3.76
C ALA A 49 2.86 10.57 4.16
N ASN A 50 2.80 10.03 5.37
CA ASN A 50 3.61 8.88 5.77
C ASN A 50 2.81 7.60 5.54
N HIS A 51 3.41 6.66 4.82
CA HIS A 51 2.79 5.41 4.38
C HIS A 51 3.30 4.27 5.25
N LEU A 52 2.38 3.51 5.85
CA LEU A 52 2.71 2.29 6.57
C LEU A 52 2.50 1.09 5.64
N LEU A 53 3.58 0.43 5.26
CA LEU A 53 3.54 -0.74 4.39
C LEU A 53 3.67 -2.01 5.23
N LEU A 54 2.80 -2.98 4.97
CA LEU A 54 2.78 -4.27 5.63
C LEU A 54 3.14 -5.38 4.63
N TYR A 55 4.15 -6.16 4.96
CA TYR A 55 4.55 -7.32 4.19
C TYR A 55 4.42 -8.59 5.04
N LYS A 56 3.95 -9.67 4.43
CA LYS A 56 4.03 -11.01 5.01
C LYS A 56 5.34 -11.63 4.52
N ASP A 57 6.19 -12.04 5.47
CA ASP A 57 7.57 -12.50 5.29
C ASP A 57 8.61 -11.40 5.00
N ASN A 58 9.87 -11.68 5.38
CA ASN A 58 11.03 -10.79 5.19
C ASN A 58 11.47 -10.68 3.71
N LYS A 59 10.81 -11.40 2.80
CA LYS A 59 11.20 -11.49 1.38
C LYS A 59 10.45 -10.54 0.45
N GLY A 60 9.63 -9.62 0.98
CA GLY A 60 8.87 -8.69 0.13
C GLY A 60 7.92 -9.41 -0.83
N ASN A 61 7.50 -10.64 -0.48
CA ASN A 61 6.57 -11.39 -1.31
C ASN A 61 5.22 -10.68 -1.27
N ARG A 62 4.82 -10.19 -2.45
CA ARG A 62 3.53 -9.56 -2.71
C ARG A 62 2.40 -10.43 -2.17
N ILE A 63 1.71 -9.94 -1.15
CA ILE A 63 0.46 -10.52 -0.70
C ILE A 63 -0.64 -9.64 -1.26
N PHE A 64 -1.40 -10.22 -2.17
CA PHE A 64 -2.70 -9.69 -2.57
C PHE A 64 -3.74 -9.96 -1.50
#